data_AF-A0A820FBY1-F1
#
_entry.id   AF-A0A820FBY1-F1
#
_cell.length_a   1.000
_cell.length_b   1.000
_cell.length_c   1.000
_cell.angle_alpha   90.00
_cell.angle_beta   90.00
_cell.angle_gamma   90.00
#
_symmetry.space_group_name_H-M   'P 1'
#
loop_
_entity.id
_entity.type
_entity.pdbx_description
1 polymer ?
#
loop_
_entity_poly.entity_id
_entity_poly.type
_entity_poly.pdbx_seq_one_letter_code
_entity_poly.pdbx_strand_id
1 'polypeptide(L)' 'MVILVLGQRFAQLEEKTILSTLLRRYTFRATQTIDELELCFEAIMRPEVPIKLIISFDFLGFSNISAD' A
#
# COMPACT_ATOMS: atom_id res chain seq x y z
N MET A 1 -15.97 19.35 1.72
CA MET A 1 -16.58 18.00 1.70
C MET A 1 -17.16 17.63 0.32
N VAL A 2 -17.94 18.49 -0.35
CA VAL A 2 -18.58 18.17 -1.65
C VAL A 2 -17.59 17.90 -2.81
N ILE A 3 -16.42 18.54 -2.83
CA ILE A 3 -15.37 18.31 -3.87
C ILE A 3 -14.74 16.90 -3.76
N LEU A 4 -14.59 16.37 -2.53
CA LEU A 4 -14.07 15.01 -2.31
C LEU A 4 -15.01 13.93 -2.87
N VAL A 5 -16.33 14.14 -2.75
CA VAL A 5 -17.36 13.18 -3.19
C VAL A 5 -17.39 13.07 -4.72
N LEU A 6 -17.27 14.20 -5.43
CA LEU A 6 -17.23 14.19 -6.91
C LEU A 6 -15.93 13.59 -7.45
N GLY A 7 -14.81 13.80 -6.76
CA GLY A 7 -13.50 13.25 -7.12
C GLY A 7 -13.31 11.77 -6.79
N GLN A 8 -14.22 11.13 -6.05
CA GLN A 8 -14.03 9.78 -5.52
C GLN A 8 -13.76 8.74 -6.63
N ARG A 9 -14.48 8.80 -7.75
CA ARG A 9 -14.27 7.87 -8.87
C ARG A 9 -12.90 8.06 -9.53
N PHE A 10 -12.44 9.31 -9.62
CA PHE A 10 -11.13 9.62 -10.17
C PHE A 10 -10.02 9.12 -9.22
N ALA A 11 -10.16 9.37 -7.91
CA ALA A 11 -9.23 8.87 -6.89
C ALA A 11 -9.14 7.33 -6.91
N GLN A 12 -10.27 6.62 -7.02
CA GLN A 12 -10.28 5.15 -7.13
C GLN A 12 -9.61 4.64 -8.40
N LEU A 13 -9.79 5.32 -9.54
CA LEU A 13 -9.15 4.93 -10.79
C LEU A 13 -7.64 5.15 -10.75
N GLU A 14 -7.21 6.28 -10.19
CA GLU A 14 -5.79 6.60 -10.02
C GLU A 14 -5.11 5.61 -9.07
N GLU A 15 -5.69 5.39 -7.89
CA GLU A 15 -5.20 4.43 -6.90
C GLU A 15 -5.08 3.03 -7.51
N LYS A 16 -6.13 2.56 -8.20
CA LYS A 16 -6.12 1.23 -8.85
C LYS A 16 -5.04 1.13 -9.92
N THR A 17 -4.83 2.17 -10.70
CA THR A 17 -3.84 2.17 -11.78
C THR A 17 -2.42 2.11 -11.22
N ILE A 18 -2.13 2.94 -10.21
CA ILE A 18 -0.84 2.96 -9.52
C ILE A 18 -0.60 1.62 -8.82
N LEU A 19 -1.55 1.14 -8.03
CA LEU A 19 -1.43 -0.12 -7.29
C LEU A 19 -1.23 -1.32 -8.22
N SER A 20 -1.99 -1.39 -9.32
CA SER A 20 -1.83 -2.46 -10.32
C SER A 20 -0.44 -2.46 -10.97
N THR A 21 0.15 -1.27 -11.16
CA THR A 21 1.48 -1.12 -11.75
C THR A 21 2.57 -1.54 -10.76
N LEU A 22 2.39 -1.16 -9.50
CA LEU A 22 3.30 -1.51 -8.42
C LEU A 22 3.30 -3.01 -8.14
N LEU A 23 2.12 -3.61 -7.93
CA LEU A 23 1.99 -5.04 -7.60
C LEU A 23 2.47 -5.98 -8.71
N ARG A 24 2.54 -5.52 -9.97
CA ARG A 24 3.08 -6.31 -11.10
C ARG A 24 4.59 -6.32 -11.18
N ARG A 25 5.28 -5.37 -10.55
CA ARG A 25 6.72 -5.14 -10.70
C ARG A 25 7.49 -5.31 -9.40
N TYR A 26 6.78 -5.21 -8.27
CA TYR A 26 7.36 -5.15 -6.94
C TYR A 26 6.63 -6.10 -6.00
N THR A 27 7.39 -6.74 -5.13
CA THR A 27 6.87 -7.42 -3.96
C THR A 27 7.02 -6.51 -2.75
N PHE A 28 5.93 -6.36 -1.99
CA PHE A 28 5.86 -5.54 -0.79
C PHE A 28 5.78 -6.44 0.44
N ARG A 29 6.61 -6.18 1.45
CA ARG A 29 6.52 -6.82 2.77
C ARG A 29 6.36 -5.76 3.84
N ALA A 30 5.30 -5.89 4.63
CA ALA A 30 5.11 -5.09 5.83
C ALA A 30 6.03 -5.61 6.94
N THR A 31 6.63 -4.68 7.69
CA THR A 31 7.48 -5.00 8.86
C THR A 31 6.75 -4.86 10.18
N GLN A 32 5.53 -4.34 10.14
CA GLN A 32 4.69 -4.04 11.28
C GLN A 32 3.31 -4.65 11.08
N THR A 33 2.67 -5.04 12.18
CA THR A 33 1.29 -5.57 12.18
C THR A 33 0.27 -4.44 12.17
N ILE A 34 -1.00 -4.76 11.89
CA ILE A 34 -2.09 -3.75 11.91
C ILE A 34 -2.29 -3.21 13.33
N ASP A 35 -2.10 -4.04 14.35
CA ASP A 35 -2.28 -3.66 15.76
C ASP A 35 -1.18 -2.70 16.25
N GLU A 36 -0.01 -2.72 15.61
CA GLU A 36 1.09 -1.77 15.84
C GLU A 36 0.88 -0.44 15.10
N LEU A 37 -0.16 -0.34 14.27
CA LEU A 37 -0.47 0.87 13.52
C LEU A 37 -1.33 1.80 14.37
N GLU A 38 -0.69 2.76 15.04
CA GLU A 38 -1.38 3.82 15.76
C GLU A 38 -2.06 4.78 14.76
N LEU A 39 -3.39 4.86 14.82
CA LEU A 39 -4.22 5.69 13.95
C LEU A 39 -4.53 7.02 14.65
N CYS A 40 -4.23 8.14 13.99
CA CYS A 40 -4.65 9.46 14.46
C CYS A 40 -6.00 9.84 13.83
N PHE A 41 -6.98 10.17 14.67
CA PHE A 41 -8.31 10.61 14.25
C PHE A 41 -8.37 12.13 14.05
N GLU A 42 -7.81 12.59 12.94
CA GLU A 42 -8.06 13.94 12.42
C GLU A 42 -9.25 13.94 11.43
N ALA A 43 -9.56 15.08 10.80
CA ALA A 43 -10.63 15.18 9.79
C ALA A 43 -10.49 14.18 8.62
N ILE A 44 -9.30 13.60 8.45
CA ILE A 44 -9.00 12.46 7.58
C ILE A 44 -8.15 11.48 8.39
N MET A 45 -8.46 10.19 8.33
CA MET A 45 -7.67 9.15 8.99
C MET A 45 -6.25 9.12 8.41
N ARG A 46 -5.25 9.29 9.27
CA ARG A 46 -3.84 9.19 8.91
C ARG A 46 -3.11 8.39 10.00
N PRO A 47 -2.14 7.51 9.65
CA PRO A 47 -1.31 6.88 10.66
C PRO A 47 -0.52 7.94 11.44
N GLU A 48 -0.47 7.79 12.76
CA GLU A 48 0.28 8.67 13.67
C GLU A 48 1.78 8.49 13.48
N VAL A 49 2.20 7.25 13.19
CA VAL A 49 3.58 6.85 12.94
C VAL A 49 3.82 6.45 11.47
N PRO A 50 5.03 6.63 10.92
CA PRO A 50 5.35 6.21 9.55
C PRO A 50 5.17 4.70 9.35
N ILE A 51 4.66 4.31 8.18
CA ILE A 51 4.52 2.90 7.78
C ILE A 51 5.84 2.40 7.20
N LYS A 52 6.43 1.38 7.82
CA LYS A 52 7.68 0.77 7.36
C LYS A 52 7.42 -0.35 6.35
N LEU A 53 7.86 -0.14 5.11
CA LEU A 53 7.70 -1.07 3.99
C LEU A 53 9.06 -1.51 3.44
N ILE A 54 9.21 -2.80 3.18
CA ILE A 54 10.32 -3.36 2.39
C ILE A 54 9.79 -3.62 0.98
N ILE A 55 10.47 -3.05 -0.01
CA ILE A 55 10.12 -3.16 -1.43
C ILE A 55 11.25 -3.92 -2.14
N SER A 56 10.90 -5.01 -2.83
CA SER A 56 11.84 -5.80 -3.62
C SER A 56 11.40 -5.80 -5.09
N PHE A 57 12.36 -5.63 -6.00
CA PHE A 57 12.12 -5.70 -7.44
C PHE A 57 12.19 -7.15 -7.90
N ASP A 58 11.09 -7.69 -8.41
CA ASP A 58 11.07 -9.05 -8.94
C ASP A 58 11.33 -8.98 -10.45
N PHE A 59 12.60 -8.91 -10.84
CA PHE A 59 13.00 -8.91 -12.25
C PHE A 59 12.94 -10.31 -12.88
N LEU A 60 12.89 -11.37 -12.08
CA LEU A 60 13.01 -12.75 -12.56
C LEU A 60 12.14 -13.68 -11.72
N GLY A 61 11.29 -14.44 -12.39
CA GLY A 61 10.56 -15.57 -11.82
C GLY A 61 11.50 -16.72 -11.44
N PHE A 62 12.29 -16.53 -10.39
CA PHE A 62 13.03 -17.60 -9.73
C PHE A 62 12.43 -17.86 -8.34
N SER A 63 11.61 -18.92 -8.32
CA SER A 63 11.58 -19.97 -7.32
C SER A 63 11.70 -19.57 -5.84
N ASN A 64 10.56 -19.56 -5.14
CA ASN A 64 10.53 -20.14 -3.80
C ASN A 64 10.65 -21.66 -3.93
N ILE A 65 11.89 -22.16 -4.05
CA ILE A 65 12.19 -23.51 -3.54
C ILE A 65 12.32 -23.34 -2.04
N SER A 66 11.60 -24.22 -1.33
CA SER A 66 11.63 -24.41 0.11
C SER A 66 13.00 -24.21 0.74
N ALA A 67 13.03 -23.51 1.86
CA ALA A 67 13.99 -23.76 2.91
C ALA A 67 13.19 -24.03 4.18
N ASP A 68 13.03 -25.33 4.45
CA ASP A 68 12.77 -26.05 5.70
C ASP A 68 12.00 -25.37 6.86
#